data_AF-A0AAD3H224-F1
#
_entry.id   AF-A0AAD3H224-F1
#
_cell.length_a   1.000
_cell.length_b   1.000
_cell.length_c   1.000
_cell.angle_alpha   90.00
_cell.angle_beta   90.00
_cell.angle_gamma   90.00
#
_symmetry.space_group_name_H-M   'P 1'
#
loop_
_entity.id
_entity.type
_entity.pdbx_description
1 polymer ?
#
loop_
_entity_poly.entity_id
_entity_poly.type
_entity_poly.pdbx_seq_one_letter_code
_entity_poly.pdbx_strand_id
1 'polypeptide(L)'
;MTKIVVIGKGEFGNSLAQGLETSIVSTSNETPSVEQISATKFFSMAAEDMSRILTNVSYVMYCGRDLSENAPLMAAALQGARSISSSSGKTPLLHFIDWSNPDPQSESYDGAVAVASAVVSTPDQIVWKVTGLSSYDVSGHTGNKTATVYTSSASSTKPALDIPGIVWKPAPKNTLSGEVAARLMTRAEVERWYDAAWLSFAVYATGFGYVFTRYSQHVNGSYPDTMIPLYIADKAFGWTALWMMSVAPFAGNLLAIMNTFSGEGSTNGLDTINAVVCALIMAVPVFSFIFPWITWALARSIFTRWEKSISIKSMLVDLVSLKTETGVISFFFLMAHAFMGSLVAIPYKTKWFDADNKGRYYGNYEISLACGVIAFVLVTMLTIRSLIKEGSWMKLKPLYTYVSPLAILLATFHLIFMGYKGWNSLFDPASHGGQPSPNFAASMFSLGVIGAHIFLMVLGTKKRARNGVRVEKHSAVEAAFAKYKKIAASLDGTPHEKLSLDEGLWLDEGNYNA
;
A
#
# COMPACT_ATOMS: atom_id res chain seq x y z
N MET A 1 -13.20 5.49 41.91
CA MET A 1 -12.47 4.40 41.23
C MET A 1 -12.99 4.18 39.82
N THR A 2 -12.18 4.55 38.83
CA THR A 2 -12.45 4.30 37.40
C THR A 2 -12.29 2.81 37.08
N LYS A 3 -13.33 2.18 36.53
CA LYS A 3 -13.28 0.79 36.05
C LYS A 3 -13.00 0.76 34.54
N ILE A 4 -12.04 -0.06 34.14
CA ILE A 4 -11.65 -0.30 32.74
C ILE A 4 -11.85 -1.78 32.43
N VAL A 5 -12.48 -2.08 31.29
CA VAL A 5 -12.61 -3.46 30.80
C VAL A 5 -11.81 -3.61 29.51
N VAL A 6 -10.88 -4.56 29.47
CA VAL A 6 -10.11 -4.93 28.29
C VAL A 6 -10.68 -6.21 27.69
N ILE A 7 -11.24 -6.11 26.49
CA ILE A 7 -11.84 -7.19 25.72
C ILE A 7 -10.84 -7.64 24.65
N GLY A 8 -10.14 -8.72 24.96
CA GLY A 8 -9.10 -9.32 24.13
C GLY A 8 -7.97 -9.87 24.98
N LYS A 9 -7.51 -11.08 24.64
CA LYS A 9 -6.34 -11.74 25.25
C LYS A 9 -5.32 -12.06 24.16
N GLY A 10 -4.07 -12.26 24.57
CA GLY A 10 -2.92 -12.45 23.68
C GLY A 10 -1.84 -11.43 23.98
N GLU A 11 -0.73 -11.45 23.24
CA GLU A 11 0.44 -10.59 23.52
C GLU A 11 0.06 -9.11 23.62
N PHE A 12 -0.69 -8.58 22.65
CA PHE A 12 -1.13 -7.18 22.67
C PHE A 12 -2.12 -6.88 23.80
N GLY A 13 -3.14 -7.70 23.99
CA GLY A 13 -4.18 -7.48 25.00
C GLY A 13 -3.63 -7.55 26.43
N ASN A 14 -2.70 -8.48 26.69
CA ASN A 14 -2.02 -8.61 27.98
C ASN A 14 -1.12 -7.39 28.26
N SER A 15 -0.33 -6.96 27.27
CA SER A 15 0.49 -5.76 27.38
C SER A 15 -0.35 -4.50 27.59
N LEU A 16 -1.49 -4.39 26.90
CA LEU A 16 -2.42 -3.27 27.06
C LEU A 16 -3.04 -3.25 28.47
N ALA A 17 -3.50 -4.39 28.98
CA ALA A 17 -4.04 -4.48 30.34
C ALA A 17 -2.99 -4.09 31.39
N GLN A 18 -1.76 -4.61 31.26
CA GLN A 18 -0.65 -4.26 32.15
C GLN A 18 -0.31 -2.76 32.11
N GLY A 19 -0.25 -2.16 30.92
CA GLY A 19 -0.02 -0.72 30.77
C GLY A 19 -1.14 0.10 31.43
N LEU A 20 -2.38 -0.36 31.35
CA LEU A 20 -3.55 0.29 31.94
C LEU A 20 -3.59 0.21 33.47
N GLU A 21 -3.12 -0.89 34.06
CA GLU A 21 -3.00 -1.01 35.53
C GLU A 21 -2.01 0.01 36.12
N THR A 22 -1.02 0.41 35.34
CA THR A 22 -0.04 1.46 35.70
C THR A 22 -0.43 2.86 35.24
N SER A 23 -1.58 3.02 34.59
CA SER A 23 -2.06 4.30 34.04
C SER A 23 -2.70 5.18 35.11
N ILE A 24 -2.68 6.50 34.88
CA ILE A 24 -3.35 7.47 35.75
C ILE A 24 -4.50 8.11 34.96
N VAL A 25 -5.66 8.22 35.60
CA VAL A 25 -6.78 9.00 35.07
C VAL A 25 -6.52 10.47 35.39
N SER A 26 -6.25 11.27 34.36
CA SER A 26 -5.72 12.64 34.48
C SER A 26 -6.62 13.60 35.26
N THR A 27 -7.90 13.29 35.37
CA THR A 27 -8.90 14.11 36.08
C THR A 27 -9.07 13.74 37.54
N SER A 28 -8.55 12.60 38.00
CA SER A 28 -8.78 12.11 39.39
C SER A 28 -7.53 11.65 40.13
N ASN A 29 -6.37 11.50 39.46
CA ASN A 29 -5.14 10.94 40.06
C ASN A 29 -5.34 9.55 40.72
N GLU A 30 -6.44 8.85 40.41
CA GLU A 30 -6.72 7.49 40.89
C GLU A 30 -6.13 6.44 39.93
N THR A 31 -5.63 5.34 40.48
CA THR A 31 -5.27 4.14 39.71
C THR A 31 -6.55 3.40 39.29
N PRO A 32 -6.73 3.11 37.98
CA PRO A 32 -7.93 2.43 37.51
C PRO A 32 -7.93 0.96 37.89
N SER A 33 -9.13 0.40 38.09
CA SER A 33 -9.32 -1.05 38.18
C SER A 33 -9.46 -1.62 36.78
N VAL A 34 -8.55 -2.51 36.36
CA VAL A 34 -8.57 -3.14 35.04
C VAL A 34 -9.09 -4.57 35.13
N GLU A 35 -10.11 -4.89 34.34
CA GLU A 35 -10.65 -6.24 34.20
C GLU A 35 -10.41 -6.74 32.76
N GLN A 36 -9.78 -7.89 32.58
CA GLN A 36 -9.48 -8.43 31.24
C GLN A 36 -10.30 -9.70 30.94
N ILE A 37 -10.98 -9.70 29.79
CA ILE A 37 -11.76 -10.83 29.28
C ILE A 37 -11.33 -11.16 27.84
N SER A 38 -11.35 -12.44 27.44
CA SER A 38 -11.08 -12.78 26.03
C SER A 38 -12.26 -12.37 25.14
N ALA A 39 -11.98 -11.86 23.95
CA ALA A 39 -13.01 -11.47 22.98
C ALA A 39 -13.95 -12.65 22.64
N THR A 40 -13.40 -13.85 22.43
CA THR A 40 -14.19 -15.08 22.19
C THR A 40 -15.17 -15.38 23.33
N LYS A 41 -14.72 -15.26 24.59
CA LYS A 41 -15.58 -15.49 25.76
C LYS A 41 -16.64 -14.40 25.87
N PHE A 42 -16.25 -13.15 25.64
CA PHE A 42 -17.16 -12.01 25.73
C PHE A 42 -18.28 -12.10 24.67
N PHE A 43 -17.95 -12.42 23.43
CA PHE A 43 -18.93 -12.54 22.34
C PHE A 43 -19.68 -13.88 22.31
N SER A 44 -19.29 -14.87 23.12
CA SER A 44 -20.11 -16.07 23.33
C SER A 44 -21.28 -15.85 24.31
N MET A 45 -21.35 -14.69 24.97
CA MET A 45 -22.39 -14.35 25.94
C MET A 45 -23.60 -13.71 25.28
N ALA A 46 -24.75 -13.77 25.95
CA ALA A 46 -25.91 -12.96 25.58
C ALA A 46 -25.60 -11.46 25.82
N ALA A 47 -26.24 -10.58 25.02
CA ALA A 47 -26.06 -9.14 25.13
C ALA A 47 -26.31 -8.61 26.55
N GLU A 48 -27.28 -9.18 27.27
CA GLU A 48 -27.62 -8.81 28.65
C GLU A 48 -26.46 -9.09 29.62
N ASP A 49 -25.80 -10.24 29.48
CA ASP A 49 -24.66 -10.60 30.32
C ASP A 49 -23.43 -9.75 29.99
N MET A 50 -23.22 -9.45 28.70
CA MET A 50 -22.22 -8.47 28.26
C MET A 50 -22.50 -7.10 28.90
N SER A 51 -23.75 -6.63 28.89
CA SER A 51 -24.15 -5.37 29.53
C SER A 51 -23.86 -5.35 31.03
N ARG A 52 -24.09 -6.46 31.74
CA ARG A 52 -23.77 -6.57 33.17
C ARG A 52 -22.26 -6.43 33.43
N ILE A 53 -21.42 -7.04 32.60
CA ILE A 53 -19.95 -6.90 32.67
C ILE A 53 -19.54 -5.44 32.45
N LEU A 54 -20.16 -4.79 31.47
CA LEU A 54 -19.89 -3.40 31.08
C LEU A 54 -20.57 -2.36 31.99
N THR A 55 -21.37 -2.78 32.97
CA THR A 55 -22.06 -1.87 33.89
C THR A 55 -21.06 -1.15 34.80
N ASN A 56 -21.22 0.16 34.94
CA ASN A 56 -20.36 1.06 35.73
C ASN A 56 -18.90 1.11 35.24
N VAL A 57 -18.67 0.82 33.96
CA VAL A 57 -17.36 0.91 33.30
C VAL A 57 -17.18 2.29 32.66
N SER A 58 -16.02 2.90 32.85
CA SER A 58 -15.67 4.20 32.26
C SER A 58 -14.99 4.05 30.89
N TYR A 59 -14.16 3.01 30.74
CA TYR A 59 -13.45 2.74 29.49
C TYR A 59 -13.57 1.27 29.11
N VAL A 60 -13.99 1.02 27.87
CA VAL A 60 -14.01 -0.31 27.27
C VAL A 60 -12.94 -0.33 26.19
N MET A 61 -11.91 -1.16 26.39
CA MET A 61 -10.79 -1.31 25.48
C MET A 61 -10.97 -2.58 24.68
N TYR A 62 -11.19 -2.47 23.38
CA TYR A 62 -11.35 -3.65 22.53
C TYR A 62 -10.07 -3.94 21.75
N CYS A 63 -9.52 -5.15 21.86
CA CYS A 63 -8.33 -5.59 21.12
C CYS A 63 -8.48 -7.01 20.54
N GLY A 64 -9.73 -7.43 20.30
CA GLY A 64 -10.09 -8.72 19.72
C GLY A 64 -10.02 -8.76 18.19
N ARG A 65 -10.65 -9.79 17.60
CA ARG A 65 -10.88 -9.94 16.15
C ARG A 65 -12.39 -9.98 15.86
N ASP A 66 -12.75 -9.71 14.61
CA ASP A 66 -14.10 -9.73 14.06
C ASP A 66 -15.12 -8.77 14.73
N LEU A 67 -14.67 -7.60 15.18
CA LEU A 67 -15.51 -6.54 15.74
C LEU A 67 -16.60 -6.09 14.77
N SER A 68 -16.31 -6.05 13.46
CA SER A 68 -17.30 -5.70 12.45
C SER A 68 -18.50 -6.65 12.44
N GLU A 69 -18.26 -7.95 12.61
CA GLU A 69 -19.31 -8.97 12.68
C GLU A 69 -20.07 -8.88 14.02
N ASN A 70 -19.34 -8.59 15.10
CA ASN A 70 -19.88 -8.51 16.45
C ASN A 70 -20.38 -7.11 16.82
N ALA A 71 -20.35 -6.13 15.91
CA ALA A 71 -20.66 -4.74 16.20
C ALA A 71 -22.10 -4.52 16.68
N PRO A 72 -23.14 -5.16 16.11
CA PRO A 72 -24.51 -5.04 16.63
C PRO A 72 -24.62 -5.56 18.07
N LEU A 73 -23.95 -6.69 18.37
CA LEU A 73 -23.97 -7.30 19.68
C LEU A 73 -23.21 -6.45 20.72
N MET A 74 -22.04 -5.90 20.33
CA MET A 74 -21.29 -4.94 21.14
C MET A 74 -22.11 -3.68 21.41
N ALA A 75 -22.74 -3.10 20.39
CA ALA A 75 -23.56 -1.91 20.53
C ALA A 75 -24.75 -2.13 21.47
N ALA A 76 -25.46 -3.26 21.33
CA ALA A 76 -26.53 -3.66 22.25
C ALA A 76 -26.01 -3.79 23.68
N ALA A 77 -24.84 -4.40 23.87
CA ALA A 77 -24.21 -4.53 25.17
C ALA A 77 -23.87 -3.17 25.80
N LEU A 78 -23.30 -2.24 25.02
CA LEU A 78 -22.96 -0.87 25.46
C LEU A 78 -24.21 -0.06 25.82
N GLN A 79 -25.29 -0.18 25.05
CA GLN A 79 -26.57 0.48 25.32
C GLN A 79 -27.23 -0.09 26.59
N GLY A 80 -27.28 -1.41 26.74
CA GLY A 80 -27.83 -2.06 27.93
C GLY A 80 -27.04 -1.71 29.20
N ALA A 81 -25.70 -1.68 29.11
CA ALA A 81 -24.84 -1.29 30.22
C ALA A 81 -25.11 0.15 30.66
N ARG A 82 -25.29 1.07 29.70
CA ARG A 82 -25.68 2.45 29.99
C ARG A 82 -27.02 2.50 30.71
N SER A 83 -28.05 1.84 30.20
CA SER A 83 -29.38 1.83 30.80
C SER A 83 -29.34 1.35 32.26
N ILE A 84 -28.58 0.28 32.53
CA ILE A 84 -28.39 -0.24 33.89
C ILE A 84 -27.66 0.79 34.76
N SER A 85 -26.56 1.36 34.28
CA SER A 85 -25.79 2.34 35.04
C SER A 85 -26.56 3.63 35.33
N SER A 86 -27.30 4.16 34.35
CA SER A 86 -28.17 5.34 34.54
C SER A 86 -29.24 5.09 35.59
N SER A 87 -29.84 3.89 35.62
CA SER A 87 -30.83 3.51 36.66
C SER A 87 -30.22 3.46 38.07
N SER A 88 -28.91 3.26 38.18
CA SER A 88 -28.19 3.22 39.46
C SER A 88 -27.72 4.60 39.97
N GLY A 89 -28.12 5.70 39.31
CA GLY A 89 -27.73 7.06 39.69
C GLY A 89 -26.26 7.41 39.40
N LYS A 90 -25.56 6.55 38.65
CA LYS A 90 -24.20 6.80 38.16
C LYS A 90 -24.29 7.25 36.70
N THR A 91 -23.60 8.31 36.34
CA THR A 91 -23.42 8.72 34.94
C THR A 91 -22.21 8.00 34.35
N PRO A 92 -22.37 6.91 33.57
CA PRO A 92 -21.25 6.31 32.89
C PRO A 92 -20.93 7.14 31.65
N LEU A 93 -19.86 7.93 31.70
CA LEU A 93 -19.19 8.33 30.48
C LEU A 93 -18.47 7.08 29.97
N LEU A 94 -19.10 6.38 29.00
CA LEU A 94 -18.61 5.12 28.51
C LEU A 94 -17.85 5.37 27.21
N HIS A 95 -16.53 5.44 27.32
CA HIS A 95 -15.63 5.52 26.18
C HIS A 95 -15.37 4.11 25.66
N PHE A 96 -15.83 3.81 24.45
CA PHE A 96 -15.41 2.60 23.75
C PHE A 96 -14.18 2.92 22.89
N ILE A 97 -13.06 2.28 23.18
CA ILE A 97 -11.78 2.52 22.52
C ILE A 97 -11.38 1.25 21.81
N ASP A 98 -11.46 1.30 20.50
CA ASP A 98 -11.06 0.23 19.60
C ASP A 98 -9.55 0.30 19.35
N TRP A 99 -8.87 -0.75 19.82
CA TRP A 99 -7.46 -1.09 19.58
C TRP A 99 -7.30 -2.30 18.65
N SER A 100 -8.37 -2.84 18.08
CA SER A 100 -8.35 -3.91 17.08
C SER A 100 -7.87 -3.38 15.73
N ASN A 101 -6.62 -2.91 15.70
CA ASN A 101 -5.66 -3.13 14.64
C ASN A 101 -4.37 -2.35 14.92
N PRO A 102 -3.25 -3.08 14.92
CA PRO A 102 -2.22 -2.73 13.94
C PRO A 102 -2.09 -3.71 12.76
N ASP A 103 -2.99 -4.69 12.55
CA ASP A 103 -2.84 -5.72 11.49
C ASP A 103 -4.14 -6.22 10.78
N PRO A 104 -4.42 -5.76 9.53
CA PRO A 104 -5.68 -5.98 8.81
C PRO A 104 -5.79 -7.41 8.27
N GLN A 105 -6.52 -8.22 9.01
CA GLN A 105 -6.94 -9.56 8.62
C GLN A 105 -8.39 -9.67 9.08
N SER A 106 -9.32 -9.78 8.13
CA SER A 106 -10.79 -9.86 8.28
C SER A 106 -11.52 -8.70 8.95
N GLU A 107 -10.96 -7.99 9.93
CA GLU A 107 -11.61 -6.80 10.47
C GLU A 107 -11.43 -5.62 9.50
N SER A 108 -12.51 -5.27 8.79
CA SER A 108 -12.62 -3.93 8.24
C SER A 108 -12.56 -2.92 9.41
N TYR A 109 -12.03 -1.72 9.15
CA TYR A 109 -12.15 -0.63 10.13
C TYR A 109 -13.61 -0.33 10.48
N ASP A 110 -14.57 -0.92 9.74
CA ASP A 110 -16.00 -0.89 10.02
C ASP A 110 -16.34 -1.35 11.44
N GLY A 111 -15.49 -2.04 12.20
CA GLY A 111 -15.79 -2.44 13.59
C GLY A 111 -16.17 -1.25 14.50
N ALA A 112 -15.22 -0.35 14.77
CA ALA A 112 -15.51 0.88 15.52
C ALA A 112 -16.60 1.74 14.87
N VAL A 113 -16.69 1.74 13.54
CA VAL A 113 -17.71 2.50 12.81
C VAL A 113 -19.10 1.93 13.03
N ALA A 114 -19.24 0.62 12.93
CA ALA A 114 -20.49 -0.10 13.04
C ALA A 114 -20.97 0.00 14.49
N VAL A 115 -20.05 -0.13 15.45
CA VAL A 115 -20.34 0.17 16.86
C VAL A 115 -20.78 1.62 17.01
N ALA A 116 -20.01 2.59 16.48
CA ALA A 116 -20.39 4.00 16.57
C ALA A 116 -21.78 4.25 15.96
N SER A 117 -22.04 3.76 14.74
CA SER A 117 -23.29 3.88 14.00
C SER A 117 -24.50 3.33 14.74
N ALA A 118 -24.31 2.20 15.42
CA ALA A 118 -25.35 1.56 16.20
C ALA A 118 -25.59 2.28 17.53
N VAL A 119 -24.65 3.10 17.98
CA VAL A 119 -24.68 3.83 19.27
C VAL A 119 -24.95 5.35 19.07
N VAL A 120 -25.12 5.84 17.83
CA VAL A 120 -25.33 7.27 17.48
C VAL A 120 -26.50 7.94 18.22
N SER A 121 -27.51 7.19 18.63
CA SER A 121 -28.67 7.73 19.36
C SER A 121 -28.35 8.24 20.78
N THR A 122 -27.09 8.16 21.22
CA THR A 122 -26.69 8.40 22.60
C THR A 122 -25.48 9.34 22.69
N PRO A 123 -25.68 10.66 22.86
CA PRO A 123 -24.63 11.69 22.72
C PRO A 123 -23.46 11.58 23.73
N ASP A 124 -23.65 10.88 24.84
CA ASP A 124 -22.64 10.69 25.89
C ASP A 124 -21.72 9.47 25.69
N GLN A 125 -21.97 8.66 24.66
CA GLN A 125 -21.12 7.51 24.31
C GLN A 125 -20.17 7.89 23.18
N ILE A 126 -18.87 7.85 23.48
CA ILE A 126 -17.84 8.26 22.52
C ILE A 126 -17.04 7.03 22.09
N VAL A 127 -16.97 6.83 20.77
CA VAL A 127 -16.20 5.76 20.14
C VAL A 127 -14.89 6.31 19.62
N TRP A 128 -13.79 5.66 19.99
CA TRP A 128 -12.43 6.02 19.62
C TRP A 128 -11.79 4.89 18.84
N LYS A 129 -10.96 5.24 17.85
CA LYS A 129 -10.05 4.30 17.18
C LYS A 129 -8.62 4.73 17.43
N VAL A 130 -7.78 3.81 17.92
CA VAL A 130 -6.36 4.07 18.18
C VAL A 130 -5.49 3.29 17.19
N THR A 131 -4.52 3.96 16.58
CA THR A 131 -3.58 3.35 15.63
C THR A 131 -2.13 3.83 15.86
N GLY A 132 -1.17 3.18 15.20
CA GLY A 132 0.24 3.60 15.21
C GLY A 132 1.12 3.00 16.31
N LEU A 133 0.55 2.11 17.13
CA LEU A 133 1.20 1.39 18.23
C LEU A 133 1.24 -0.13 17.99
N SER A 134 2.19 -0.80 18.63
CA SER A 134 2.40 -2.26 18.66
C SER A 134 2.42 -2.78 20.10
N SER A 135 2.48 -4.11 20.29
CA SER A 135 2.47 -4.75 21.63
C SER A 135 3.60 -4.26 22.54
N TYR A 136 4.78 -4.02 21.96
CA TYR A 136 5.96 -3.50 22.67
C TYR A 136 5.83 -2.02 23.06
N ASP A 137 4.99 -1.25 22.36
CA ASP A 137 4.81 0.18 22.63
C ASP A 137 3.88 0.39 23.83
N VAL A 138 2.88 -0.49 24.01
CA VAL A 138 1.90 -0.42 25.11
C VAL A 138 2.39 -1.06 26.41
N SER A 139 3.45 -1.88 26.37
CA SER A 139 4.08 -2.49 27.56
C SER A 139 5.19 -1.63 28.21
N GLY A 140 5.35 -0.36 27.79
CA GLY A 140 6.34 0.56 28.35
C GLY A 140 7.80 0.30 27.94
N HIS A 141 8.05 -0.49 26.89
CA HIS A 141 9.40 -0.71 26.35
C HIS A 141 9.80 0.40 25.34
N THR A 142 11.08 0.47 24.93
CA THR A 142 11.64 1.52 24.05
C THR A 142 11.09 1.47 22.62
N GLY A 143 9.82 1.84 22.45
CA GLY A 143 9.06 1.82 21.21
C GLY A 143 8.52 3.19 20.78
N ASN A 144 7.53 3.19 19.89
CA ASN A 144 6.81 4.38 19.46
C ASN A 144 6.05 5.01 20.64
N LYS A 145 6.45 6.21 21.05
CA LYS A 145 5.80 6.97 22.12
C LYS A 145 4.56 7.74 21.67
N THR A 146 3.99 7.45 20.50
CA THR A 146 2.93 8.29 19.92
C THR A 146 1.82 7.44 19.31
N ALA A 147 0.62 7.55 19.87
CA ALA A 147 -0.62 6.96 19.36
C ALA A 147 -1.36 7.97 18.47
N THR A 148 -1.86 7.54 17.32
CA THR A 148 -2.77 8.37 16.50
C THR A 148 -4.21 8.00 16.83
N VAL A 149 -5.05 9.01 17.03
CA VAL A 149 -6.38 8.83 17.62
C VAL A 149 -7.44 9.44 16.72
N TYR A 150 -8.50 8.68 16.48
CA TYR A 150 -9.70 9.10 15.77
C TYR A 150 -10.92 9.00 16.71
N THR A 151 -11.90 9.88 16.55
CA THR A 151 -13.06 9.99 17.42
C THR A 151 -14.34 10.18 16.62
N SER A 152 -15.45 9.64 17.13
CA SER A 152 -16.80 9.90 16.62
C SER A 152 -17.35 11.26 17.04
N SER A 153 -16.72 11.96 17.99
CA SER A 153 -17.17 13.28 18.47
C SER A 153 -16.41 14.42 17.80
N ALA A 154 -17.12 15.49 17.42
CA ALA A 154 -16.52 16.71 16.89
C ALA A 154 -15.70 17.50 17.92
N SER A 155 -15.84 17.20 19.23
CA SER A 155 -15.07 17.84 20.29
C SER A 155 -13.69 17.19 20.44
N SER A 156 -12.66 18.04 20.54
CA SER A 156 -11.24 17.67 20.53
C SER A 156 -10.69 17.19 21.89
N THR A 157 -11.54 16.92 22.88
CA THR A 157 -11.08 16.53 24.21
C THR A 157 -10.66 15.06 24.21
N LYS A 158 -9.33 14.84 24.15
CA LYS A 158 -8.64 13.56 24.38
C LYS A 158 -9.28 12.79 25.54
N PRO A 159 -9.36 11.44 25.49
CA PRO A 159 -9.70 10.65 26.66
C PRO A 159 -8.82 11.05 27.86
N ALA A 160 -9.40 11.20 29.05
CA ALA A 160 -8.68 11.53 30.29
C ALA A 160 -7.76 10.40 30.80
N LEU A 161 -7.40 9.46 29.93
CA LEU A 161 -6.59 8.30 30.23
C LEU A 161 -5.17 8.51 29.72
N ASP A 162 -4.18 8.41 30.61
CA ASP A 162 -2.77 8.54 30.24
C ASP A 162 -2.03 7.22 30.50
N ILE A 163 -1.62 6.57 29.42
CA ILE A 163 -0.83 5.35 29.46
C ILE A 163 0.66 5.75 29.51
N PRO A 164 1.43 5.32 30.53
CA PRO A 164 2.81 5.73 30.69
C PRO A 164 3.65 5.47 29.42
N GLY A 165 4.30 6.52 28.93
CA GLY A 165 5.14 6.44 27.73
C GLY A 165 4.42 6.63 26.39
N ILE A 166 3.08 6.77 26.37
CA ILE A 166 2.28 6.95 25.15
C ILE A 166 1.68 8.37 25.07
N VAL A 167 2.09 9.12 24.05
CA VAL A 167 1.54 10.44 23.71
C VAL A 167 0.42 10.30 22.68
N TRP A 168 -0.78 10.71 23.03
CA TRP A 168 -1.94 10.70 22.12
C TRP A 168 -1.87 11.93 21.21
N LYS A 169 -1.78 11.71 19.89
CA LYS A 169 -1.81 12.78 18.87
C LYS A 169 -3.05 12.68 17.99
N PRO A 170 -3.78 13.78 17.76
CA PRO A 170 -4.83 13.80 16.77
C PRO A 170 -4.25 13.60 15.37
N ALA A 171 -5.00 12.95 14.48
CA ALA A 171 -4.57 12.73 13.11
C ALA A 171 -4.34 14.08 12.38
N PRO A 172 -3.15 14.34 11.78
CA PRO A 172 -2.86 15.60 11.12
C PRO A 172 -3.64 15.74 9.81
N LYS A 173 -4.32 16.89 9.63
CA LYS A 173 -5.26 17.14 8.52
C LYS A 173 -4.59 17.31 7.12
N ASN A 174 -3.28 17.60 7.03
CA ASN A 174 -2.62 18.06 5.80
C ASN A 174 -1.33 17.28 5.40
N THR A 175 -1.25 15.98 5.64
CA THR A 175 -0.03 15.21 5.30
C THR A 175 -0.11 14.55 3.91
N LEU A 176 1.05 14.26 3.30
CA LEU A 176 1.15 13.43 2.09
C LEU A 176 0.44 12.07 2.25
N SER A 177 0.42 11.51 3.46
CA SER A 177 -0.38 10.33 3.80
C SER A 177 -1.88 10.61 3.72
N GLY A 178 -2.33 11.79 4.16
CA GLY A 178 -3.72 12.24 3.99
C GLY A 178 -4.14 12.42 2.53
N GLU A 179 -3.22 12.86 1.65
CA GLU A 179 -3.49 12.97 0.20
C GLU A 179 -3.57 11.59 -0.47
N VAL A 180 -2.65 10.67 -0.15
CA VAL A 180 -2.68 9.26 -0.60
C VAL A 180 -3.99 8.59 -0.14
N ALA A 181 -4.36 8.79 1.12
CA ALA A 181 -5.61 8.28 1.69
C ALA A 181 -6.85 8.83 0.99
N ALA A 182 -6.93 10.15 0.78
CA ALA A 182 -8.06 10.76 0.08
C ALA A 182 -8.23 10.19 -1.33
N ARG A 183 -7.12 9.95 -2.04
CA ARG A 183 -7.14 9.41 -3.42
C ARG A 183 -7.50 7.94 -3.47
N LEU A 184 -6.94 7.10 -2.60
CA LEU A 184 -7.30 5.68 -2.48
C LEU A 184 -8.79 5.49 -2.18
N MET A 185 -9.38 6.42 -1.44
CA MET A 185 -10.75 6.31 -0.97
C MET A 185 -11.80 6.95 -1.85
N THR A 186 -11.40 7.86 -2.72
CA THR A 186 -12.26 8.35 -3.80
C THR A 186 -12.27 7.43 -5.02
N ARG A 187 -11.41 6.40 -5.06
CA ARG A 187 -11.31 5.48 -6.19
C ARG A 187 -11.88 4.11 -5.88
N ALA A 188 -12.68 3.58 -6.80
CA ALA A 188 -13.10 2.18 -6.71
C ALA A 188 -11.88 1.25 -6.89
N GLU A 189 -11.90 0.06 -6.26
CA GLU A 189 -10.85 -0.96 -6.46
C GLU A 189 -10.68 -1.30 -7.95
N VAL A 190 -11.79 -1.42 -8.67
CA VAL A 190 -11.82 -1.68 -10.11
C VAL A 190 -11.11 -0.56 -10.91
N GLU A 191 -11.26 0.71 -10.52
CA GLU A 191 -10.56 1.83 -11.17
C GLU A 191 -9.05 1.75 -10.99
N ARG A 192 -8.56 1.26 -9.84
CA ARG A 192 -7.13 1.06 -9.60
C ARG A 192 -6.56 -0.04 -10.51
N TRP A 193 -7.31 -1.12 -10.72
CA TRP A 193 -6.95 -2.15 -11.68
C TRP A 193 -6.94 -1.64 -13.12
N TYR A 194 -7.93 -0.84 -13.53
CA TYR A 194 -7.91 -0.20 -14.85
C TYR A 194 -6.73 0.75 -15.00
N ASP A 195 -6.43 1.56 -14.00
CA ASP A 195 -5.31 2.50 -14.01
C ASP A 195 -3.96 1.77 -14.17
N ALA A 196 -3.76 0.70 -13.41
CA ALA A 196 -2.58 -0.15 -13.53
C ALA A 196 -2.52 -0.90 -14.87
N ALA A 197 -3.67 -1.30 -15.43
CA ALA A 197 -3.76 -1.92 -16.75
C ALA A 197 -3.38 -0.92 -17.86
N TRP A 198 -3.89 0.31 -17.82
CA TRP A 198 -3.52 1.38 -18.75
C TRP A 198 -2.04 1.73 -18.65
N LEU A 199 -1.49 1.78 -17.43
CA LEU A 199 -0.07 1.97 -17.23
C LEU A 199 0.75 0.83 -17.87
N SER A 200 0.33 -0.42 -17.67
CA SER A 200 1.01 -1.57 -18.25
C SER A 200 0.95 -1.58 -19.78
N PHE A 201 -0.18 -1.15 -20.36
CA PHE A 201 -0.33 -0.98 -21.79
C PHE A 201 0.58 0.13 -22.32
N ALA A 202 0.67 1.26 -21.63
CA ALA A 202 1.56 2.37 -22.00
C ALA A 202 3.05 1.94 -21.99
N VAL A 203 3.46 1.20 -20.95
CA VAL A 203 4.82 0.62 -20.86
C VAL A 203 5.05 -0.39 -21.98
N TYR A 204 4.10 -1.30 -22.22
CA TYR A 204 4.19 -2.30 -23.28
C TYR A 204 4.26 -1.67 -24.67
N ALA A 205 3.40 -0.70 -24.98
CA ALA A 205 3.41 -0.01 -26.27
C ALA A 205 4.73 0.72 -26.51
N THR A 206 5.26 1.39 -25.48
CA THR A 206 6.57 2.05 -25.55
C THR A 206 7.70 1.05 -25.78
N GLY A 207 7.75 -0.03 -24.98
CA GLY A 207 8.76 -1.08 -25.10
C GLY A 207 8.69 -1.80 -26.44
N PHE A 208 7.48 -2.16 -26.89
CA PHE A 208 7.25 -2.77 -28.19
C PHE A 208 7.68 -1.85 -29.32
N GLY A 209 7.27 -0.58 -29.31
CA GLY A 209 7.67 0.40 -30.33
C GLY A 209 9.19 0.59 -30.39
N TYR A 210 9.86 0.65 -29.24
CA TYR A 210 11.32 0.71 -29.18
C TYR A 210 11.99 -0.54 -29.75
N VAL A 211 11.54 -1.73 -29.36
CA VAL A 211 12.10 -2.99 -29.85
C VAL A 211 11.82 -3.16 -31.35
N PHE A 212 10.62 -2.77 -31.82
CA PHE A 212 10.23 -2.79 -33.23
C PHE A 212 11.12 -1.88 -34.07
N THR A 213 11.26 -0.60 -33.69
CA THR A 213 12.09 0.37 -34.43
C THR A 213 13.56 -0.02 -34.46
N ARG A 214 14.05 -0.76 -33.46
CA ARG A 214 15.41 -1.29 -33.42
C ARG A 214 15.61 -2.53 -34.29
N TYR A 215 14.68 -3.48 -34.25
CA TYR A 215 14.91 -4.83 -34.78
C TYR A 215 14.21 -5.12 -36.11
N SER A 216 13.14 -4.40 -36.46
CA SER A 216 12.49 -4.58 -37.76
C SER A 216 13.42 -4.22 -38.91
N GLN A 217 13.47 -5.09 -39.92
CA GLN A 217 14.16 -4.87 -41.19
C GLN A 217 13.70 -3.61 -41.94
N HIS A 218 12.50 -3.10 -41.65
CA HIS A 218 11.94 -1.93 -42.31
C HIS A 218 12.36 -0.60 -41.67
N VAL A 219 13.08 -0.64 -40.53
CA VAL A 219 13.48 0.55 -39.77
C VAL A 219 14.99 0.61 -39.55
N ASN A 220 15.52 -0.01 -38.47
CA ASN A 220 16.96 0.01 -38.15
C ASN A 220 17.56 -1.39 -37.89
N GLY A 221 16.79 -2.44 -38.14
CA GLY A 221 17.15 -3.81 -37.79
C GLY A 221 17.40 -4.72 -38.98
N SER A 222 17.62 -5.99 -38.68
CA SER A 222 17.85 -7.05 -39.66
C SER A 222 16.93 -8.26 -39.46
N TYR A 223 15.99 -8.18 -38.51
CA TYR A 223 15.07 -9.28 -38.26
C TYR A 223 13.88 -9.19 -39.21
N PRO A 224 13.49 -10.30 -39.86
CA PRO A 224 12.33 -10.33 -40.73
C PRO A 224 11.05 -10.17 -39.92
N ASP A 225 10.02 -9.64 -40.57
CA ASP A 225 8.74 -9.34 -39.91
C ASP A 225 8.04 -10.57 -39.32
N THR A 226 8.35 -11.76 -39.84
CA THR A 226 7.87 -13.04 -39.31
C THR A 226 8.37 -13.33 -37.88
N MET A 227 9.44 -12.68 -37.43
CA MET A 227 9.93 -12.79 -36.04
C MET A 227 9.25 -11.81 -35.09
N ILE A 228 8.46 -10.84 -35.59
CA ILE A 228 7.81 -9.82 -34.75
C ILE A 228 6.88 -10.44 -33.70
N PRO A 229 5.93 -11.33 -34.05
CA PRO A 229 4.93 -11.79 -33.09
C PRO A 229 5.50 -12.57 -31.92
N LEU A 230 6.63 -13.27 -32.14
CA LEU A 230 7.26 -14.10 -31.11
C LEU A 230 8.44 -13.39 -30.44
N TYR A 231 9.45 -12.95 -31.19
CA TYR A 231 10.71 -12.45 -30.63
C TYR A 231 10.61 -11.00 -30.14
N ILE A 232 9.95 -10.11 -30.90
CA ILE A 232 9.81 -8.70 -30.51
C ILE A 232 8.82 -8.56 -29.35
N ALA A 233 7.68 -9.26 -29.43
CA ALA A 233 6.69 -9.27 -28.36
C ALA A 233 7.26 -9.83 -27.05
N ASP A 234 8.05 -10.91 -27.08
CA ASP A 234 8.69 -11.49 -25.89
C ASP A 234 9.58 -10.48 -25.15
N LYS A 235 10.37 -9.69 -25.89
CA LYS A 235 11.18 -8.63 -25.30
C LYS A 235 10.34 -7.54 -24.65
N ALA A 236 9.25 -7.13 -25.30
CA ALA A 236 8.33 -6.15 -24.75
C ALA A 236 7.64 -6.68 -23.49
N PHE A 237 7.25 -7.97 -23.45
CA PHE A 237 6.68 -8.59 -22.26
C PHE A 237 7.65 -8.61 -21.07
N GLY A 238 8.89 -9.05 -21.29
CA GLY A 238 9.92 -9.06 -20.25
C GLY A 238 10.24 -7.65 -19.73
N TRP A 239 10.29 -6.66 -20.64
CA TRP A 239 10.47 -5.25 -20.29
C TRP A 239 9.31 -4.74 -19.43
N THR A 240 8.07 -4.93 -19.88
CA THR A 240 6.88 -4.46 -19.15
C THR A 240 6.79 -5.08 -17.77
N ALA A 241 7.05 -6.38 -17.62
CA ALA A 241 7.10 -7.03 -16.31
C ALA A 241 8.08 -6.31 -15.38
N LEU A 242 9.35 -6.20 -15.80
CA LEU A 242 10.39 -5.60 -14.97
C LEU A 242 10.06 -4.15 -14.55
N TRP A 243 9.50 -3.35 -15.46
CA TRP A 243 9.16 -1.95 -15.18
C TRP A 243 7.93 -1.82 -14.29
N MET A 244 6.91 -2.65 -14.49
CA MET A 244 5.71 -2.65 -13.65
C MET A 244 6.01 -3.06 -12.20
N MET A 245 6.98 -3.97 -11.97
CA MET A 245 7.50 -4.26 -10.62
C MET A 245 8.23 -3.07 -10.00
N SER A 246 8.86 -2.23 -10.83
CA SER A 246 9.73 -1.14 -10.39
C SER A 246 9.02 0.22 -10.26
N VAL A 247 7.79 0.36 -10.77
CA VAL A 247 7.03 1.61 -10.79
C VAL A 247 6.71 2.16 -9.40
N ALA A 248 6.28 1.30 -8.47
CA ALA A 248 5.97 1.73 -7.11
C ALA A 248 7.21 2.24 -6.35
N PRO A 249 8.36 1.52 -6.33
CA PRO A 249 9.58 2.06 -5.74
C PRO A 249 10.13 3.29 -6.49
N PHE A 250 9.95 3.36 -7.83
CA PHE A 250 10.28 4.55 -8.62
C PHE A 250 9.57 5.79 -8.10
N ALA A 251 8.24 5.73 -8.01
CA ALA A 251 7.43 6.84 -7.54
C ALA A 251 7.70 7.18 -6.06
N GLY A 252 7.88 6.15 -5.22
CA GLY A 252 8.21 6.32 -3.81
C GLY A 252 9.57 7.00 -3.58
N ASN A 253 10.57 6.72 -4.41
CA ASN A 253 11.87 7.39 -4.36
C ASN A 253 11.76 8.87 -4.75
N LEU A 254 11.05 9.19 -5.84
CA LEU A 254 10.84 10.58 -6.27
C LEU A 254 10.11 11.41 -5.21
N LEU A 255 9.05 10.86 -4.60
CA LEU A 255 8.35 11.54 -3.51
C LEU A 255 9.25 11.78 -2.29
N ALA A 256 10.15 10.83 -1.96
CA ALA A 256 11.10 11.02 -0.86
C ALA A 256 12.13 12.12 -1.15
N ILE A 257 12.63 12.17 -2.39
CA ILE A 257 13.56 13.21 -2.86
C ILE A 257 12.85 14.57 -2.84
N MET A 258 11.65 14.68 -3.41
CA MET A 258 10.84 15.90 -3.44
C MET A 258 10.57 16.44 -2.02
N ASN A 259 10.17 15.57 -1.09
CA ASN A 259 9.92 15.98 0.30
C ASN A 259 11.19 16.47 1.00
N THR A 260 12.36 15.95 0.63
CA THR A 260 13.63 16.41 1.20
C THR A 260 13.95 17.82 0.72
N PHE A 261 13.66 18.14 -0.54
CA PHE A 261 13.89 19.47 -1.11
C PHE A 261 12.80 20.50 -0.75
N SER A 262 11.57 20.08 -0.46
CA SER A 262 10.49 21.00 -0.08
C SER A 262 10.62 21.55 1.34
N GLY A 263 11.56 21.03 2.15
CA GLY A 263 11.74 21.47 3.54
C GLY A 263 10.59 21.06 4.47
N GLU A 264 9.71 20.15 4.03
CA GLU A 264 8.62 19.58 4.85
C GLU A 264 9.19 18.57 5.88
N GLY A 265 10.08 19.01 6.78
CA GLY A 265 10.71 18.20 7.83
C GLY A 265 12.05 18.75 8.30
N SER A 266 12.61 18.23 9.41
CA SER A 266 13.98 18.57 9.82
C SER A 266 14.99 17.80 8.97
N THR A 267 15.32 18.32 7.79
CA THR A 267 16.35 17.72 6.93
C THR A 267 17.73 18.21 7.36
N ASN A 268 18.67 17.29 7.60
CA ASN A 268 20.06 17.65 7.84
C ASN A 268 20.84 17.74 6.51
N GLY A 269 22.02 18.36 6.52
CA GLY A 269 22.82 18.52 5.29
C GLY A 269 23.16 17.20 4.59
N LEU A 270 23.32 16.10 5.35
CA LEU A 270 23.57 14.76 4.81
C LEU A 270 22.37 14.22 4.02
N ASP A 271 21.15 14.46 4.49
CA ASP A 271 19.93 14.06 3.79
C ASP A 271 19.77 14.81 2.47
N THR A 272 20.15 16.08 2.43
CA THR A 272 20.19 16.87 1.18
C THR A 272 21.21 16.33 0.19
N ILE A 273 22.46 16.04 0.64
CA ILE A 273 23.50 15.46 -0.23
C ILE A 273 23.03 14.11 -0.78
N ASN A 274 22.45 13.26 0.06
CA ASN A 274 21.92 11.97 -0.38
C ASN A 274 20.76 12.13 -1.37
N ALA A 275 19.85 13.07 -1.14
CA ALA A 275 18.76 13.37 -2.07
C ALA A 275 19.27 13.85 -3.42
N VAL A 276 20.34 14.67 -3.47
CA VAL A 276 21.00 15.08 -4.71
C VAL A 276 21.60 13.89 -5.45
N VAL A 277 22.36 13.02 -4.77
CA VAL A 277 22.93 11.80 -5.38
C VAL A 277 21.82 10.90 -5.91
N CYS A 278 20.76 10.68 -5.14
CA CYS A 278 19.62 9.88 -5.57
C CYS A 278 18.87 10.54 -6.73
N ALA A 279 18.75 11.86 -6.79
CA ALA A 279 18.16 12.57 -7.92
C ALA A 279 18.97 12.37 -9.21
N LEU A 280 20.31 12.41 -9.12
CA LEU A 280 21.20 12.12 -10.25
C LEU A 280 21.04 10.67 -10.74
N ILE A 281 20.97 9.69 -9.82
CA ILE A 281 20.70 8.29 -10.18
C ILE A 281 19.31 8.13 -10.81
N MET A 282 18.30 8.81 -10.28
CA MET A 282 16.91 8.74 -10.74
C MET A 282 16.67 9.49 -12.05
N ALA A 283 17.61 10.30 -12.54
CA ALA A 283 17.47 10.99 -13.82
C ALA A 283 17.25 10.00 -14.98
N VAL A 284 18.02 8.91 -15.03
CA VAL A 284 17.89 7.89 -16.09
C VAL A 284 16.51 7.21 -16.04
N PRO A 285 16.03 6.70 -14.90
CA PRO A 285 14.66 6.21 -14.78
C PRO A 285 13.58 7.24 -15.18
N VAL A 286 13.73 8.50 -14.76
CA VAL A 286 12.76 9.56 -15.09
C VAL A 286 12.70 9.76 -16.60
N PHE A 287 13.82 9.99 -17.26
CA PHE A 287 13.85 10.18 -18.72
C PHE A 287 13.31 8.97 -19.49
N SER A 288 13.66 7.75 -19.04
CA SER A 288 13.18 6.52 -19.67
C SER A 288 11.66 6.34 -19.55
N PHE A 289 11.05 6.93 -18.51
CA PHE A 289 9.64 6.75 -18.18
C PHE A 289 8.74 7.90 -18.64
N ILE A 290 9.29 8.95 -19.28
CA ILE A 290 8.50 10.08 -19.80
C ILE A 290 7.42 9.62 -20.78
N PHE A 291 7.78 8.80 -21.77
CA PHE A 291 6.81 8.34 -22.77
C PHE A 291 5.71 7.46 -22.18
N PRO A 292 6.01 6.39 -21.39
CA PRO A 292 4.97 5.63 -20.71
C PRO A 292 4.10 6.50 -19.80
N TRP A 293 4.69 7.46 -19.10
CA TRP A 293 3.96 8.36 -18.21
C TRP A 293 2.98 9.25 -18.98
N ILE A 294 3.41 9.87 -20.09
CA ILE A 294 2.54 10.70 -20.93
C ILE A 294 1.43 9.85 -21.55
N THR A 295 1.77 8.70 -22.12
CA THR A 295 0.77 7.80 -22.72
C THR A 295 -0.23 7.29 -21.68
N TRP A 296 0.22 6.94 -20.48
CA TRP A 296 -0.65 6.57 -19.37
C TRP A 296 -1.55 7.73 -18.95
N ALA A 297 -1.00 8.95 -18.79
CA ALA A 297 -1.77 10.13 -18.44
C ALA A 297 -2.87 10.43 -19.48
N LEU A 298 -2.54 10.31 -20.77
CA LEU A 298 -3.50 10.49 -21.87
C LEU A 298 -4.58 9.41 -21.86
N ALA A 299 -4.20 8.13 -21.79
CA ALA A 299 -5.14 7.02 -21.71
C ALA A 299 -6.09 7.19 -20.52
N ARG A 300 -5.53 7.58 -19.38
CA ARG A 300 -6.29 7.87 -18.17
C ARG A 300 -7.29 9.01 -18.38
N SER A 301 -6.87 10.13 -18.94
CA SER A 301 -7.75 11.27 -19.22
C SER A 301 -8.90 10.90 -20.19
N ILE A 302 -8.60 10.10 -21.21
CA ILE A 302 -9.59 9.67 -22.22
C ILE A 302 -10.60 8.68 -21.62
N PHE A 303 -10.12 7.64 -20.93
CA PHE A 303 -10.96 6.50 -20.56
C PHE A 303 -11.56 6.60 -19.15
N THR A 304 -11.03 7.44 -18.27
CA THR A 304 -11.47 7.48 -16.86
C THR A 304 -12.18 8.78 -16.45
N ARG A 305 -12.54 9.66 -17.39
CA ARG A 305 -13.24 10.96 -17.17
C ARG A 305 -12.79 11.67 -15.89
N TRP A 306 -11.48 11.83 -15.75
CA TRP A 306 -10.92 12.21 -14.46
C TRP A 306 -10.78 13.74 -14.37
N GLU A 307 -11.71 14.39 -13.67
CA GLU A 307 -11.85 15.86 -13.62
C GLU A 307 -10.86 16.59 -12.68
N LYS A 308 -9.92 15.90 -12.04
CA LYS A 308 -8.99 16.54 -11.08
C LYS A 308 -7.68 16.97 -11.73
N SER A 309 -7.09 18.02 -11.16
CA SER A 309 -5.81 18.57 -11.62
C SER A 309 -4.70 17.52 -11.62
N ILE A 310 -4.04 17.38 -12.78
CA ILE A 310 -2.94 16.45 -13.03
C ILE A 310 -1.65 17.07 -12.49
N SER A 311 -1.47 17.05 -11.16
CA SER A 311 -0.20 17.42 -10.53
C SER A 311 0.76 16.22 -10.55
N ILE A 312 2.05 16.45 -10.83
CA ILE A 312 3.11 15.43 -10.83
C ILE A 312 3.16 14.70 -9.48
N LYS A 313 3.15 15.44 -8.36
CA LYS A 313 3.15 14.88 -7.00
C LYS A 313 2.00 13.90 -6.81
N SER A 314 0.85 14.27 -7.35
CA SER A 314 -0.40 13.57 -7.20
C SER A 314 -0.45 12.26 -8.02
N MET A 315 0.14 12.27 -9.21
CA MET A 315 0.33 11.08 -10.03
C MET A 315 1.39 10.13 -9.44
N LEU A 316 2.46 10.66 -8.84
CA LEU A 316 3.45 9.83 -8.12
C LEU A 316 2.80 9.11 -6.93
N VAL A 317 1.93 9.82 -6.19
CA VAL A 317 1.12 9.23 -5.12
C VAL A 317 0.26 8.09 -5.65
N ASP A 318 -0.36 8.29 -6.82
CA ASP A 318 -1.18 7.27 -7.45
C ASP A 318 -0.36 6.03 -7.80
N LEU A 319 0.82 6.18 -8.42
CA LEU A 319 1.69 5.06 -8.74
C LEU A 319 2.14 4.26 -7.50
N VAL A 320 2.42 4.93 -6.38
CA VAL A 320 2.71 4.23 -5.11
C VAL A 320 1.49 3.46 -4.61
N SER A 321 0.30 4.02 -4.79
CA SER A 321 -0.96 3.42 -4.35
C SER A 321 -1.35 2.18 -5.16
N LEU A 322 -0.86 2.07 -6.41
CA LEU A 322 -1.08 0.94 -7.31
C LEU A 322 -0.11 -0.23 -7.12
N LYS A 323 0.75 -0.21 -6.09
CA LYS A 323 1.84 -1.19 -5.91
C LYS A 323 1.40 -2.66 -5.98
N THR A 324 0.19 -2.97 -5.51
CA THR A 324 -0.35 -4.33 -5.53
C THR A 324 -0.78 -4.69 -6.95
N GLU A 325 -1.56 -3.82 -7.58
CA GLU A 325 -2.09 -3.99 -8.92
C GLU A 325 -0.95 -4.06 -9.96
N THR A 326 0.03 -3.16 -9.88
CA THR A 326 1.20 -3.18 -10.78
C THR A 326 2.06 -4.43 -10.58
N GLY A 327 2.20 -4.92 -9.34
CA GLY A 327 2.90 -6.16 -9.03
C GLY A 327 2.22 -7.39 -9.62
N VAL A 328 0.89 -7.49 -9.49
CA VAL A 328 0.11 -8.61 -10.05
C VAL A 328 0.08 -8.56 -11.58
N ILE A 329 -0.15 -7.39 -12.18
CA ILE A 329 -0.12 -7.24 -13.64
C ILE A 329 1.27 -7.59 -14.18
N SER A 330 2.34 -7.16 -13.50
CA SER A 330 3.69 -7.57 -13.87
C SER A 330 3.85 -9.09 -13.91
N PHE A 331 3.25 -9.83 -12.98
CA PHE A 331 3.35 -11.28 -12.98
C PHE A 331 2.74 -11.91 -14.23
N PHE A 332 1.61 -11.39 -14.72
CA PHE A 332 1.02 -11.88 -15.97
C PHE A 332 1.92 -11.61 -17.19
N PHE A 333 2.52 -10.42 -17.27
CA PHE A 333 3.54 -10.13 -18.28
C PHE A 333 4.77 -11.03 -18.17
N LEU A 334 5.20 -11.32 -16.94
CA LEU A 334 6.33 -12.21 -16.67
C LEU A 334 6.02 -13.66 -17.04
N MET A 335 4.79 -14.13 -16.80
CA MET A 335 4.32 -15.45 -17.21
C MET A 335 4.25 -15.57 -18.73
N ALA A 336 3.74 -14.54 -19.43
CA ALA A 336 3.77 -14.48 -20.88
C ALA A 336 5.22 -14.52 -21.40
N HIS A 337 6.13 -13.75 -20.81
CA HIS A 337 7.56 -13.77 -21.13
C HIS A 337 8.21 -15.14 -20.91
N ALA A 338 7.92 -15.81 -19.79
CA ALA A 338 8.45 -17.14 -19.51
C ALA A 338 7.95 -18.19 -20.53
N PHE A 339 6.66 -18.14 -20.87
CA PHE A 339 6.05 -19.03 -21.86
C PHE A 339 6.63 -18.79 -23.26
N MET A 340 6.62 -17.54 -23.72
CA MET A 340 7.15 -17.14 -25.03
C MET A 340 8.65 -17.40 -25.13
N GLY A 341 9.41 -17.06 -24.09
CA GLY A 341 10.84 -17.31 -24.01
C GLY A 341 11.21 -18.79 -24.11
N SER A 342 10.34 -19.69 -23.65
CA SER A 342 10.46 -21.14 -23.79
C SER A 342 10.16 -21.60 -25.22
N LEU A 343 9.09 -21.07 -25.84
CA LEU A 343 8.78 -21.36 -27.25
C LEU A 343 9.86 -20.85 -28.22
N VAL A 344 10.39 -19.65 -27.98
CA VAL A 344 11.45 -19.02 -28.79
C VAL A 344 12.81 -19.71 -28.60
N ALA A 345 13.00 -20.46 -27.50
CA ALA A 345 14.27 -21.13 -27.25
C ALA A 345 14.58 -22.24 -28.27
N ILE A 346 13.55 -22.88 -28.82
CA ILE A 346 13.70 -24.02 -29.72
C ILE A 346 14.19 -23.59 -31.12
N PRO A 347 13.67 -22.54 -31.77
CA PRO A 347 14.04 -22.22 -33.15
C PRO A 347 15.12 -21.14 -33.30
N TYR A 348 15.37 -20.31 -32.27
CA TYR A 348 16.05 -19.01 -32.46
C TYR A 348 17.26 -18.75 -31.56
N LYS A 349 17.60 -19.66 -30.64
CA LYS A 349 18.63 -19.43 -29.60
C LYS A 349 19.91 -20.25 -29.78
N THR A 350 20.25 -20.63 -31.01
CA THR A 350 21.54 -21.30 -31.31
C THR A 350 22.75 -20.50 -30.83
N LYS A 351 22.67 -19.17 -30.80
CA LYS A 351 23.70 -18.25 -30.28
C LYS A 351 23.94 -18.33 -28.77
N TRP A 352 23.06 -19.00 -28.02
CA TRP A 352 23.19 -19.14 -26.57
C TRP A 352 24.09 -20.31 -26.19
N PHE A 353 24.27 -21.25 -27.12
CA PHE A 353 25.04 -22.44 -26.93
C PHE A 353 26.48 -22.23 -27.41
N ASP A 354 27.40 -22.71 -26.59
CA ASP A 354 28.82 -22.79 -26.89
C ASP A 354 29.03 -23.92 -27.89
N ALA A 355 29.37 -23.54 -29.11
CA ALA A 355 29.61 -24.47 -30.22
C ALA A 355 30.79 -25.40 -29.93
N ASP A 356 31.78 -24.92 -29.19
CA ASP A 356 33.00 -25.66 -28.87
C ASP A 356 32.80 -26.60 -27.67
N ASN A 357 31.76 -26.37 -26.87
CA ASN A 357 31.55 -27.02 -25.57
C ASN A 357 30.31 -27.93 -25.55
N LYS A 358 30.11 -28.68 -26.64
CA LYS A 358 29.10 -29.75 -26.78
C LYS A 358 27.65 -29.29 -26.52
N GLY A 359 27.30 -28.06 -26.89
CA GLY A 359 25.93 -27.56 -26.74
C GLY A 359 25.55 -27.15 -25.31
N ARG A 360 26.54 -26.80 -24.47
CA ARG A 360 26.29 -26.11 -23.19
C ARG A 360 25.97 -24.64 -23.42
N TYR A 361 25.27 -24.01 -22.50
CA TYR A 361 25.09 -22.55 -22.54
C TYR A 361 26.41 -21.84 -22.22
N TYR A 362 26.64 -20.66 -22.81
CA TYR A 362 27.69 -19.79 -22.27
C TYR A 362 27.37 -19.42 -20.82
N GLY A 363 28.38 -19.35 -19.95
CA GLY A 363 28.18 -19.13 -18.51
C GLY A 363 27.36 -17.87 -18.17
N ASN A 364 27.43 -16.81 -18.98
CA ASN A 364 26.57 -15.65 -18.77
C ASN A 364 25.08 -15.92 -19.03
N TYR A 365 24.74 -16.80 -19.98
CA TYR A 365 23.36 -17.23 -20.21
C TYR A 365 22.89 -18.17 -19.10
N GLU A 366 23.76 -19.03 -18.56
CA GLU A 366 23.43 -19.86 -17.39
C GLU A 366 23.08 -19.01 -16.16
N ILE A 367 23.94 -18.03 -15.83
CA ILE A 367 23.70 -17.11 -14.71
C ILE A 367 22.43 -16.29 -14.97
N SER A 368 22.27 -15.76 -16.19
CA SER A 368 21.06 -15.03 -16.58
C SER A 368 19.80 -15.87 -16.35
N LEU A 369 19.76 -17.11 -16.85
CA LEU A 369 18.61 -18.01 -16.69
C LEU A 369 18.34 -18.33 -15.22
N ALA A 370 19.37 -18.61 -14.42
CA ALA A 370 19.22 -18.84 -13.00
C ALA A 370 18.61 -17.62 -12.27
N CYS A 371 19.12 -16.41 -12.55
CA CYS A 371 18.54 -15.17 -12.02
C CYS A 371 17.08 -15.00 -12.45
N GLY A 372 16.75 -15.28 -13.72
CA GLY A 372 15.39 -15.17 -14.25
C GLY A 372 14.42 -16.14 -13.58
N VAL A 373 14.81 -17.41 -13.40
CA VAL A 373 13.99 -18.44 -12.74
C VAL A 373 13.77 -18.11 -11.27
N ILE A 374 14.82 -17.71 -10.54
CA ILE A 374 14.67 -17.33 -9.13
C ILE A 374 13.76 -16.11 -9.01
N ALA A 375 13.96 -15.08 -9.85
CA ALA A 375 13.08 -13.91 -9.87
C ALA A 375 11.62 -14.31 -10.15
N PHE A 376 11.38 -15.19 -11.12
CA PHE A 376 10.05 -15.72 -11.44
C PHE A 376 9.38 -16.37 -10.22
N VAL A 377 10.09 -17.24 -9.51
CA VAL A 377 9.58 -17.91 -8.30
C VAL A 377 9.25 -16.88 -7.21
N LEU A 378 10.14 -15.92 -6.94
CA LEU A 378 9.90 -14.90 -5.92
C LEU A 378 8.69 -14.01 -6.27
N VAL A 379 8.53 -13.61 -7.54
CA VAL A 379 7.36 -12.85 -8.00
C VAL A 379 6.08 -13.70 -7.91
N THR A 380 6.15 -14.97 -8.26
CA THR A 380 5.01 -15.90 -8.14
C THR A 380 4.55 -16.00 -6.69
N MET A 381 5.48 -16.15 -5.75
CA MET A 381 5.17 -16.16 -4.31
C MET A 381 4.51 -14.85 -3.86
N LEU A 382 5.03 -13.70 -4.31
CA LEU A 382 4.45 -12.38 -4.00
C LEU A 382 3.04 -12.23 -4.59
N THR A 383 2.79 -12.71 -5.81
CA THR A 383 1.49 -12.63 -6.49
C THR A 383 0.47 -13.55 -5.85
N ILE A 384 0.77 -14.84 -5.67
CA ILE A 384 -0.09 -15.79 -4.96
C ILE A 384 -0.49 -15.20 -3.60
N ARG A 385 0.48 -14.63 -2.88
CA ARG A 385 0.21 -14.02 -1.59
C ARG A 385 -0.71 -12.81 -1.68
N SER A 386 -0.50 -11.95 -2.69
CA SER A 386 -1.31 -10.74 -2.93
C SER A 386 -2.75 -11.08 -3.33
N LEU A 387 -2.96 -12.21 -4.01
CA LEU A 387 -4.28 -12.72 -4.38
C LEU A 387 -5.00 -13.40 -3.22
N ILE A 388 -4.29 -14.20 -2.41
CA ILE A 388 -4.89 -14.98 -1.32
C ILE A 388 -5.35 -14.09 -0.16
N LYS A 389 -4.79 -12.88 0.05
CA LYS A 389 -5.17 -11.91 1.10
C LYS A 389 -5.16 -12.45 2.57
N GLU A 390 -4.86 -13.73 2.82
CA GLU A 390 -4.80 -14.37 4.14
C GLU A 390 -3.39 -14.40 4.76
N GLY A 391 -3.18 -13.72 5.89
CA GLY A 391 -1.96 -13.67 6.72
C GLY A 391 -1.60 -12.25 7.21
N SER A 392 -1.26 -12.13 8.49
CA SER A 392 -0.90 -10.87 9.16
C SER A 392 0.20 -10.07 8.42
N TRP A 393 0.05 -8.75 8.33
CA TRP A 393 1.01 -7.76 7.85
C TRP A 393 2.39 -7.95 8.47
N MET A 394 2.49 -8.32 9.75
CA MET A 394 3.79 -8.58 10.38
C MET A 394 4.54 -9.76 9.73
N LYS A 395 3.82 -10.79 9.29
CA LYS A 395 4.40 -11.91 8.53
C LYS A 395 4.66 -11.55 7.06
N LEU A 396 3.90 -10.61 6.52
CA LEU A 396 4.01 -10.13 5.14
C LEU A 396 5.13 -9.12 4.91
N LYS A 397 5.45 -8.33 5.94
CA LYS A 397 6.40 -7.24 5.81
C LYS A 397 7.77 -7.73 5.32
N PRO A 398 8.36 -8.81 5.85
CA PRO A 398 9.62 -9.32 5.29
C PRO A 398 9.52 -9.69 3.81
N LEU A 399 8.38 -10.24 3.37
CA LEU A 399 8.15 -10.62 1.97
C LEU A 399 8.16 -9.38 1.06
N TYR A 400 7.36 -8.35 1.36
CA TYR A 400 7.33 -7.15 0.53
C TYR A 400 8.55 -6.23 0.71
N THR A 401 9.15 -6.19 1.90
CA THR A 401 10.31 -5.33 2.18
C THR A 401 11.62 -5.92 1.64
N TYR A 402 11.80 -7.24 1.66
CA TYR A 402 13.07 -7.86 1.26
C TYR A 402 12.94 -8.69 -0.02
N VAL A 403 11.89 -9.51 -0.14
CA VAL A 403 11.75 -10.41 -1.29
C VAL A 403 11.42 -9.64 -2.57
N SER A 404 10.57 -8.61 -2.52
CA SER A 404 10.25 -7.80 -3.71
C SER A 404 11.47 -7.07 -4.28
N PRO A 405 12.28 -6.32 -3.50
CA PRO A 405 13.51 -5.72 -4.03
C PRO A 405 14.51 -6.74 -4.56
N LEU A 406 14.65 -7.90 -3.89
CA LEU A 406 15.50 -8.99 -4.37
C LEU A 406 15.01 -9.55 -5.71
N ALA A 407 13.71 -9.74 -5.88
CA ALA A 407 13.12 -10.21 -7.13
C ALA A 407 13.38 -9.22 -8.27
N ILE A 408 13.21 -7.91 -8.03
CA ILE A 408 13.52 -6.86 -9.01
C ILE A 408 15.01 -6.88 -9.37
N LEU A 409 15.90 -7.03 -8.37
CA LEU A 409 17.34 -7.07 -8.58
C LEU A 409 17.76 -8.28 -9.42
N LEU A 410 17.25 -9.47 -9.11
CA LEU A 410 17.51 -10.69 -9.88
C LEU A 410 16.96 -10.61 -11.31
N ALA A 411 15.75 -10.07 -11.50
CA ALA A 411 15.19 -9.83 -12.83
C ALA A 411 16.02 -8.79 -13.62
N THR A 412 16.58 -7.79 -12.95
CA THR A 412 17.49 -6.82 -13.56
C THR A 412 18.80 -7.50 -13.97
N PHE A 413 19.41 -8.31 -13.10
CA PHE A 413 20.63 -9.06 -13.43
C PHE A 413 20.42 -10.07 -14.55
N HIS A 414 19.25 -10.72 -14.63
CA HIS A 414 18.87 -11.56 -15.75
C HIS A 414 19.08 -10.84 -17.10
N LEU A 415 18.60 -9.59 -17.23
CA LEU A 415 18.78 -8.80 -18.45
C LEU A 415 20.22 -8.34 -18.68
N ILE A 416 20.92 -7.94 -17.62
CA ILE A 416 22.32 -7.50 -17.70
C ILE A 416 23.20 -8.64 -18.21
N PHE A 417 23.14 -9.83 -17.59
CA PHE A 417 23.96 -10.97 -18.02
C PHE A 417 23.60 -11.48 -19.43
N MET A 418 22.36 -11.27 -19.87
CA MET A 418 21.95 -11.57 -21.24
C MET A 418 22.51 -10.56 -22.26
N GLY A 419 22.68 -9.29 -21.87
CA GLY A 419 22.99 -8.18 -22.80
C GLY A 419 24.40 -7.60 -22.74
N TYR A 420 25.15 -7.79 -21.65
CA TYR A 420 26.35 -6.98 -21.36
C TYR A 420 27.44 -7.05 -22.42
N LYS A 421 27.59 -8.18 -23.14
CA LYS A 421 28.60 -8.31 -24.21
C LYS A 421 28.39 -7.33 -25.36
N GLY A 422 27.14 -6.94 -25.62
CA GLY A 422 26.81 -5.94 -26.64
C GLY A 422 26.84 -4.50 -26.12
N TRP A 423 27.32 -4.27 -24.89
CA TRP A 423 27.28 -2.93 -24.29
C TRP A 423 28.41 -2.02 -24.79
N ASN A 424 29.50 -2.59 -25.25
CA ASN A 424 30.61 -1.85 -25.87
C ASN A 424 30.19 -1.09 -27.15
N SER A 425 29.10 -1.49 -27.80
CA SER A 425 28.56 -0.85 -29.01
C SER A 425 27.22 -0.15 -28.78
N LEU A 426 26.88 0.22 -27.54
CA LEU A 426 25.55 0.76 -27.16
C LEU A 426 25.14 2.01 -27.93
N PHE A 427 26.10 2.84 -28.28
CA PHE A 427 25.89 4.14 -28.91
C PHE A 427 26.63 4.26 -30.25
N ASP A 428 27.08 3.12 -30.78
CA ASP A 428 27.73 3.09 -32.09
C ASP A 428 26.67 3.37 -33.17
N PRO A 429 26.76 4.48 -33.93
CA PRO A 429 25.81 4.78 -34.99
C PRO A 429 25.73 3.68 -36.06
N ALA A 430 26.81 2.91 -36.25
CA ALA A 430 26.84 1.78 -37.17
C ALA A 430 26.03 0.57 -36.66
N SER A 431 25.76 0.50 -35.35
CA SER A 431 24.96 -0.56 -34.73
C SER A 431 23.53 -0.09 -34.45
N HIS A 432 22.58 -0.50 -35.30
CA HIS A 432 21.15 -0.17 -35.12
C HIS A 432 20.87 1.34 -35.00
N GLY A 433 21.59 2.16 -35.77
CA GLY A 433 21.41 3.62 -35.77
C GLY A 433 21.77 4.30 -34.45
N GLY A 434 22.69 3.73 -33.67
CA GLY A 434 23.13 4.29 -32.38
C GLY A 434 22.13 4.13 -31.24
N GLN A 435 21.04 3.38 -31.45
CA GLN A 435 20.09 3.10 -30.39
C GLN A 435 20.73 2.17 -29.34
N PRO A 436 20.43 2.33 -28.04
CA PRO A 436 20.83 1.36 -27.02
C PRO A 436 20.15 -0.01 -27.16
N SER A 437 20.75 -1.07 -26.61
CA SER A 437 20.09 -2.38 -26.61
C SER A 437 18.85 -2.38 -25.71
N PRO A 438 17.76 -3.10 -26.04
CA PRO A 438 16.57 -3.18 -25.20
C PRO A 438 16.87 -3.69 -23.80
N ASN A 439 17.79 -4.66 -23.67
CA ASN A 439 18.21 -5.17 -22.36
C ASN A 439 18.90 -4.08 -21.52
N PHE A 440 19.70 -3.22 -22.14
CA PHE A 440 20.31 -2.08 -21.45
C PHE A 440 19.24 -1.06 -21.05
N ALA A 441 18.41 -0.60 -21.98
CA ALA A 441 17.37 0.39 -21.70
C ALA A 441 16.39 -0.09 -20.60
N ALA A 442 15.95 -1.35 -20.68
CA ALA A 442 15.07 -1.96 -19.68
C ALA A 442 15.74 -2.08 -18.30
N SER A 443 17.01 -2.52 -18.24
CA SER A 443 17.72 -2.73 -16.96
C SER A 443 18.12 -1.42 -16.29
N MET A 444 18.46 -0.36 -17.03
CA MET A 444 18.89 0.91 -16.44
C MET A 444 17.77 1.62 -15.66
N PHE A 445 16.52 1.50 -16.09
CA PHE A 445 15.38 1.99 -15.30
C PHE A 445 15.31 1.32 -13.92
N SER A 446 15.25 -0.01 -13.88
CA SER A 446 15.13 -0.75 -12.62
C SER A 446 16.38 -0.65 -11.76
N LEU A 447 17.57 -0.63 -12.37
CA LEU A 447 18.83 -0.47 -11.65
C LEU A 447 18.91 0.90 -10.99
N GLY A 448 18.52 1.97 -11.69
CA GLY A 448 18.46 3.31 -11.11
C GLY A 448 17.45 3.40 -9.96
N VAL A 449 16.26 2.81 -10.15
CA VAL A 449 15.21 2.76 -9.12
C VAL A 449 15.66 2.02 -7.87
N ILE A 450 16.20 0.80 -8.01
CA ILE A 450 16.66 0.00 -6.88
C ILE A 450 17.91 0.61 -6.25
N GLY A 451 18.83 1.15 -7.05
CA GLY A 451 20.01 1.87 -6.57
C GLY A 451 19.62 3.03 -5.65
N ALA A 452 18.79 3.95 -6.14
CA ALA A 452 18.29 5.05 -5.33
C ALA A 452 17.50 4.56 -4.10
N HIS A 453 16.72 3.47 -4.25
CA HIS A 453 15.98 2.88 -3.13
C HIS A 453 16.91 2.40 -2.01
N ILE A 454 17.97 1.67 -2.36
CA ILE A 454 18.98 1.15 -1.42
C ILE A 454 19.73 2.31 -0.76
N PHE A 455 20.18 3.32 -1.51
CA PHE A 455 20.86 4.49 -0.95
C PHE A 455 19.98 5.25 0.05
N LEU A 456 18.72 5.52 -0.30
CA LEU A 456 17.76 6.18 0.59
C LEU A 456 17.42 5.33 1.83
N MET A 457 17.44 4.01 1.72
CA MET A 457 17.16 3.08 2.81
C MET A 457 18.34 2.97 3.78
N VAL A 458 19.54 2.67 3.27
CA VAL A 458 20.77 2.46 4.06
C VAL A 458 21.12 3.70 4.86
N LEU A 459 21.02 4.88 4.24
CA LEU A 459 21.31 6.15 4.92
C LEU A 459 20.16 6.60 5.83
N GLY A 460 18.99 5.95 5.79
CA GLY A 460 17.84 6.28 6.63
C GLY A 460 17.13 7.60 6.26
N THR A 461 17.47 8.20 5.11
CA THR A 461 16.89 9.46 4.63
C THR A 461 15.38 9.37 4.48
N LYS A 462 14.85 8.23 3.99
CA LYS A 462 13.39 7.98 3.94
C LYS A 462 12.70 8.03 5.31
N LYS A 463 13.40 7.64 6.38
CA LYS A 463 12.89 7.65 7.76
C LYS A 463 12.89 9.06 8.35
N ARG A 464 13.93 9.86 8.06
CA ARG A 464 14.12 11.22 8.61
C ARG A 464 13.35 12.30 7.85
N ALA A 465 13.32 12.25 6.52
CA ALA A 465 12.60 13.21 5.66
C ALA A 465 11.06 13.24 5.85
N ARG A 466 10.52 12.44 6.79
CA ARG A 466 9.10 12.37 7.11
C ARG A 466 8.82 12.43 8.61
N ASN A 467 9.70 13.06 9.40
CA ASN A 467 9.59 13.16 10.87
C ASN A 467 9.33 11.79 11.55
N GLY A 468 9.88 10.69 11.03
CA GLY A 468 9.71 9.34 11.56
C GLY A 468 8.53 8.53 11.02
N VAL A 469 7.67 9.08 10.15
CA VAL A 469 6.51 8.37 9.58
C VAL A 469 6.92 7.52 8.37
N ARG A 470 6.85 6.18 8.51
CA ARG A 470 7.16 5.22 7.43
C ARG A 470 5.95 5.04 6.49
N VAL A 471 6.08 5.46 5.24
CA VAL A 471 5.03 5.33 4.20
C VAL A 471 4.93 3.95 3.56
N GLU A 472 5.83 3.04 3.90
CA GLU A 472 5.71 1.61 3.55
C GLU A 472 4.43 0.95 4.12
N LYS A 473 3.73 1.59 5.06
CA LYS A 473 2.61 1.00 5.81
C LYS A 473 1.20 1.20 5.21
N HIS A 474 1.03 1.90 4.09
CA HIS A 474 -0.30 2.40 3.73
C HIS A 474 -0.83 1.81 2.42
N SER A 475 -1.80 0.88 2.55
CA SER A 475 -2.92 0.76 1.60
C SER A 475 -4.17 0.23 2.31
N ALA A 476 -4.05 -0.80 3.16
CA ALA A 476 -5.22 -1.39 3.85
C ALA A 476 -5.76 -0.54 5.02
N VAL A 477 -4.87 0.13 5.76
CA VAL A 477 -5.23 0.97 6.92
C VAL A 477 -6.04 2.21 6.53
N GLU A 478 -5.70 2.80 5.39
CA GLU A 478 -6.36 4.00 4.86
C GLU A 478 -7.58 3.65 3.99
N ALA A 479 -7.53 2.51 3.26
CA ALA A 479 -8.64 1.94 2.49
C ALA A 479 -9.91 1.67 3.33
N ALA A 480 -9.73 1.55 4.63
CA ALA A 480 -10.80 1.29 5.57
C ALA A 480 -11.18 2.56 6.37
N PHE A 481 -10.27 3.55 6.45
CA PHE A 481 -10.51 4.82 7.15
C PHE A 481 -11.50 5.78 6.46
N ALA A 482 -11.65 5.79 5.12
CA ALA A 482 -12.73 6.58 4.50
C ALA A 482 -14.01 5.80 4.14
N LYS A 483 -14.02 4.47 4.31
CA LYS A 483 -15.28 3.72 4.37
C LYS A 483 -16.01 4.13 5.66
N TYR A 484 -15.24 4.28 6.74
CA TYR A 484 -15.67 4.96 7.96
C TYR A 484 -16.22 6.37 7.71
N LYS A 485 -15.47 7.28 7.07
CA LYS A 485 -15.96 8.66 6.83
C LYS A 485 -17.24 8.72 6.02
N LYS A 486 -17.40 7.86 5.02
CA LYS A 486 -18.61 7.80 4.18
C LYS A 486 -19.83 7.33 4.98
N ILE A 487 -19.64 6.35 5.86
CA ILE A 487 -20.68 5.84 6.75
C ILE A 487 -21.01 6.87 7.85
N ALA A 488 -20.00 7.49 8.47
CA ALA A 488 -20.17 8.54 9.47
C ALA A 488 -20.93 9.76 8.91
N ALA A 489 -20.59 10.22 7.71
CA ALA A 489 -21.32 11.31 7.05
C ALA A 489 -22.79 10.97 6.73
N SER A 490 -23.09 9.69 6.43
CA SER A 490 -24.48 9.24 6.25
C SER A 490 -25.27 9.12 7.56
N LEU A 491 -24.59 9.05 8.69
CA LEU A 491 -25.19 8.93 10.03
C LEU A 491 -25.37 10.27 10.74
N ASP A 492 -24.57 11.29 10.38
CA ASP A 492 -24.65 12.62 10.96
C ASP A 492 -25.85 13.45 10.46
N GLY A 493 -26.70 12.89 9.59
CA GLY A 493 -27.97 13.50 9.18
C GLY A 493 -27.86 14.89 8.55
N THR A 494 -26.65 15.32 8.17
CA THR A 494 -26.46 16.58 7.44
C THR A 494 -27.11 16.39 6.07
N PRO A 495 -28.19 17.13 5.77
CA PRO A 495 -28.72 17.13 4.42
C PRO A 495 -27.58 17.62 3.54
N HIS A 496 -27.24 16.86 2.51
CA HIS A 496 -26.53 17.44 1.39
C HIS A 496 -27.39 18.60 0.89
N GLU A 497 -26.98 19.82 1.23
CA GLU A 497 -27.33 21.00 0.46
C GLU A 497 -27.08 20.62 -1.00
N LYS A 498 -28.15 20.69 -1.78
CA LYS A 498 -28.17 20.36 -3.19
C LYS A 498 -26.92 20.95 -3.86
N LEU A 499 -25.96 20.09 -4.22
CA LEU A 499 -25.22 20.31 -5.44
C LEU A 499 -26.27 20.27 -6.53
N SER A 500 -26.64 21.44 -7.02
CA SER A 500 -27.60 21.64 -8.09
C SER A 500 -27.24 20.78 -9.30
N LEU A 501 -27.93 19.64 -9.38
CA LEU A 501 -28.17 18.88 -10.60
C LEU A 501 -29.50 19.42 -11.15
N ASP A 502 -29.40 20.49 -11.92
CA ASP A 502 -30.39 21.05 -12.84
C ASP A 502 -29.53 21.49 -14.04
N GLU A 503 -29.73 21.11 -15.30
CA GLU A 503 -30.74 20.33 -16.00
C GLU A 503 -30.07 19.67 -17.22
N GLY A 504 -30.56 18.49 -17.60
CA GLY A 504 -30.15 17.81 -18.83
C GLY A 504 -30.66 16.38 -18.96
N LEU A 505 -31.94 16.16 -18.64
CA LEU A 505 -32.70 14.97 -19.02
C LEU A 505 -32.64 14.77 -20.54
N TRP A 506 -32.43 13.54 -21.01
CA TRP A 506 -33.35 12.88 -21.94
C TRP A 506 -33.38 11.37 -21.66
N LEU A 507 -34.61 10.89 -21.50
CA LEU A 507 -35.09 9.52 -21.44
C LEU A 507 -34.76 8.79 -22.76
N ASP A 508 -34.52 7.47 -22.72
CA ASP A 508 -35.59 6.55 -23.14
C ASP A 508 -35.29 5.10 -22.78
N GLU A 509 -36.33 4.45 -22.26
CA GLU A 509 -36.48 3.01 -22.21
C GLU A 509 -36.77 2.49 -23.63
N GLY A 510 -36.10 1.42 -24.06
CA GLY A 510 -36.43 0.78 -25.32
C GLY A 510 -35.61 -0.48 -25.59
N ASN A 511 -36.26 -1.63 -25.42
CA ASN A 511 -36.08 -2.90 -26.14
C ASN A 511 -34.75 -3.14 -26.86
N TYR A 512 -34.12 -4.30 -26.63
CA TYR A 512 -33.90 -5.30 -27.68
C TYR A 512 -33.64 -6.69 -27.07
N ASN A 513 -34.58 -7.60 -27.35
CA ASN A 513 -34.26 -9.01 -27.56
C ASN A 513 -33.43 -9.13 -28.84
N ALA A 514 -32.29 -9.83 -28.76
CA ALA A 514 -31.71 -10.69 -29.79
C ALA A 514 -30.64 -11.56 -29.15
#